data_AF-A0A4U0WE44-F1
#
_entry.id   AF-A0A4U0WE44-F1
#
_cell.length_a   1.000
_cell.length_b   1.000
_cell.length_c   1.000
_cell.angle_alpha   90.00
_cell.angle_beta   90.00
_cell.angle_gamma   90.00
#
_symmetry.space_group_name_H-M   'P 1'
#
loop_
_entity.id
_entity.type
_entity.pdbx_description
1 polymer ?
#
loop_
_entity_poly.entity_id
_entity_poly.type
_entity_poly.pdbx_seq_one_letter_code
_entity_poly.pdbx_strand_id
1 'polypeptide(L)'
;MILLTLSSALVFAASVTAQQVNRTLTNGWGSTPSQRHYINHTQALIVINAGIAASSVPNNIAVLDPSSQLVAFLRMDNAYLGSVDISMKKAKTVTSFNGQFPSYGLLNRSQPGGDLFGIEQTNGGLVVFGGGQPIYDYEGYFIGAVGVSGGTVQQDVDTSVAAAESVGTTLTSITLANHAITPSLPMADRAQPYPSKQHEMETIENADNILRPTPSNFEKLYLAPEQAVAGKLRFTFGNPTPIALAGFLLANTPATCMLMGWHGAGGGQGIANADTGAYFFCGAVLLYCGAVGEWILGNTFPAVVFFTFGGFWGTFGATLTPFFAAVSGYGTDAAGFYDSFAFFLVFMAVLCLFYAIAALRTNICLVIILVCFCVTFPCLAASYFYAGAGVGPATECRVVGAAFAFVASMVAWYLWFSMLLEAVDWPFTLPVGDLSKFIKGKSDKLKSAEHMA
;
A
#
# COMPACT_ATOMS: atom_id res chain seq x y z
N MET A 1 -10.28 -1.94 -88.23
CA MET A 1 -9.23 -1.61 -87.23
C MET A 1 -9.54 -0.20 -86.76
N ILE A 2 -9.97 0.10 -85.53
CA ILE A 2 -9.52 -0.37 -84.22
C ILE A 2 -10.60 -0.02 -83.17
N LEU A 3 -10.74 -0.87 -82.15
CA LEU A 3 -11.48 -0.67 -80.90
C LEU A 3 -10.66 0.13 -79.85
N LEU A 4 -11.38 0.74 -78.89
CA LEU A 4 -11.00 0.98 -77.47
C LEU A 4 -9.83 1.94 -77.13
N THR A 5 -10.06 2.90 -76.21
CA THR A 5 -9.60 2.87 -74.80
C THR A 5 -9.81 4.21 -74.05
N LEU A 6 -10.16 4.09 -72.76
CA LEU A 6 -10.15 5.14 -71.73
C LEU A 6 -8.71 5.52 -71.31
N SER A 7 -8.48 6.75 -70.81
CA SER A 7 -8.02 7.03 -69.42
C SER A 7 -7.23 8.36 -69.24
N SER A 8 -7.57 9.04 -68.13
CA SER A 8 -6.76 9.87 -67.22
C SER A 8 -5.97 11.09 -67.73
N ALA A 9 -6.46 12.28 -67.36
CA ALA A 9 -5.65 13.49 -67.20
C ALA A 9 -5.28 13.66 -65.71
N LEU A 10 -4.02 13.36 -65.37
CA LEU A 10 -3.39 13.75 -64.11
C LEU A 10 -2.84 15.17 -64.24
N VAL A 11 -3.27 16.06 -63.34
CA VAL A 11 -2.64 17.37 -63.12
C VAL A 11 -1.54 17.22 -62.09
N PHE A 12 -0.35 17.67 -62.44
CA PHE A 12 0.85 17.77 -61.60
C PHE A 12 0.58 18.70 -60.39
N ALA A 13 0.43 18.13 -59.20
CA ALA A 13 0.63 18.83 -57.94
C ALA A 13 1.95 18.36 -57.35
N ALA A 14 2.93 19.25 -57.28
CA ALA A 14 4.19 19.00 -56.61
C ALA A 14 3.91 18.65 -55.14
N SER A 15 4.18 17.39 -54.79
CA SER A 15 4.15 16.89 -53.43
C SER A 15 5.22 17.57 -52.60
N VAL A 16 4.86 18.68 -51.94
CA VAL A 16 5.50 19.04 -50.67
C VAL A 16 5.06 17.97 -49.68
N THR A 17 5.84 16.92 -49.57
CA THR A 17 5.74 16.00 -48.45
C THR A 17 5.86 16.84 -47.19
N ALA A 18 4.77 16.95 -46.43
CA ALA A 18 4.84 17.33 -45.03
C ALA A 18 5.66 16.23 -44.34
N GLN A 19 6.97 16.36 -44.41
CA GLN A 19 7.88 15.60 -43.59
C GLN A 19 7.46 15.92 -42.16
N GLN A 20 6.94 14.91 -41.47
CA GLN A 20 6.59 14.96 -40.07
C GLN A 20 7.88 15.31 -39.33
N VAL A 21 8.14 16.62 -39.14
CA VAL A 21 9.38 17.09 -38.54
C VAL A 21 9.35 16.57 -37.12
N ASN A 22 10.18 15.58 -36.84
CA ASN A 22 10.39 15.05 -35.50
C ASN A 22 11.13 16.13 -34.68
N ARG A 23 10.38 17.12 -34.18
CA ARG A 23 10.87 18.30 -33.45
C ARG A 23 11.27 18.01 -32.00
N THR A 24 11.37 16.73 -31.62
CA THR A 24 11.81 16.26 -30.29
C THR A 24 13.29 15.84 -30.23
N LEU A 25 14.04 15.88 -31.34
CA LEU A 25 15.47 15.47 -31.40
C LEU A 25 16.46 16.54 -30.91
N THR A 26 16.06 17.45 -30.02
CA THR A 26 16.82 18.68 -29.77
C THR A 26 18.01 18.56 -28.81
N ASN A 27 18.38 17.36 -28.33
CA ASN A 27 19.45 17.19 -27.33
C ASN A 27 20.29 15.90 -27.47
N GLY A 28 20.61 15.48 -28.71
CA GLY A 28 21.48 14.32 -28.96
C GLY A 28 22.95 14.52 -28.56
N TRP A 29 23.67 13.41 -28.35
CA TRP A 29 25.13 13.42 -28.16
C TRP A 29 25.81 14.12 -29.35
N GLY A 30 26.65 15.13 -29.06
CA GLY A 30 27.36 15.92 -30.07
C GLY A 30 26.71 17.24 -30.49
N SER A 31 25.53 17.59 -29.96
CA SER A 31 24.90 18.90 -30.21
C SER A 31 25.66 20.07 -29.56
N THR A 32 25.94 21.11 -30.34
CA THR A 32 26.53 22.35 -29.82
C THR A 32 25.47 23.18 -29.07
N PRO A 33 25.85 24.09 -28.16
CA PRO A 33 24.89 24.95 -27.46
C PRO A 33 23.97 25.77 -28.38
N SER A 34 24.40 26.10 -29.59
CA SER A 34 23.60 26.82 -30.59
C SER A 34 22.57 25.94 -31.32
N GLN A 35 22.67 24.61 -31.17
CA GLN A 35 21.77 23.62 -31.78
C GLN A 35 20.77 23.05 -30.77
N ARG A 36 20.89 23.42 -29.48
CA ARG A 36 19.99 22.97 -28.42
C ARG A 36 18.82 23.93 -28.30
N HIS A 37 17.62 23.39 -28.34
CA HIS A 37 16.40 24.13 -28.02
C HIS A 37 16.09 23.90 -26.55
N TYR A 38 16.23 24.95 -25.74
CA TYR A 38 15.98 24.94 -24.29
C TYR A 38 15.48 26.30 -23.83
N ILE A 39 14.71 26.31 -22.75
CA ILE A 39 14.25 27.53 -22.11
C ILE A 39 15.42 28.17 -21.35
N ASN A 40 15.81 29.37 -21.76
CA ASN A 40 16.88 30.09 -21.08
C ASN A 40 16.38 30.79 -19.80
N HIS A 41 17.29 31.25 -18.95
CA HIS A 41 16.97 31.90 -17.68
C HIS A 41 16.08 33.14 -17.83
N THR A 42 16.28 33.95 -18.88
CA THR A 42 15.45 35.15 -19.15
C THR A 42 14.01 34.76 -19.49
N GLN A 43 13.81 33.77 -20.37
CA GLN A 43 12.50 33.23 -20.69
C GLN A 43 11.84 32.59 -19.47
N ALA A 44 12.60 31.83 -18.67
CA ALA A 44 12.08 31.22 -17.45
C ALA A 44 11.57 32.27 -16.45
N LEU A 45 12.26 33.41 -16.31
CA LEU A 45 11.79 34.51 -15.46
C LEU A 45 10.52 35.20 -16.01
N ILE A 46 10.37 35.31 -17.34
CA ILE A 46 9.13 35.81 -17.96
C ILE A 46 7.97 34.87 -17.64
N VAL A 47 8.17 33.54 -17.77
CA VAL A 47 7.17 32.52 -17.41
C VAL A 47 6.76 32.63 -15.94
N ILE A 48 7.73 32.79 -15.03
CA ILE A 48 7.45 32.99 -13.59
C ILE A 48 6.58 34.25 -13.38
N ASN A 49 6.99 35.39 -13.95
CA ASN A 49 6.27 36.65 -13.76
C ASN A 49 4.85 36.62 -14.35
N ALA A 50 4.68 36.01 -15.52
CA ALA A 50 3.37 35.80 -16.14
C ALA A 50 2.47 34.90 -15.28
N GLY A 51 3.03 33.82 -14.72
CA GLY A 51 2.30 32.94 -13.81
C GLY A 51 1.90 33.63 -12.50
N ILE A 52 2.75 34.50 -11.93
CA ILE A 52 2.37 35.32 -10.77
C ILE A 52 1.20 36.25 -11.11
N ALA A 53 1.26 36.92 -12.26
CA ALA A 53 0.21 37.86 -12.69
C ALA A 53 -1.13 37.16 -13.01
N ALA A 54 -1.07 35.93 -13.52
CA ALA A 54 -2.26 35.14 -13.86
C ALA A 54 -2.87 34.39 -12.66
N SER A 55 -2.12 34.23 -11.56
CA SER A 55 -2.59 33.44 -10.43
C SER A 55 -3.65 34.16 -9.61
N SER A 56 -4.73 33.46 -9.29
CA SER A 56 -5.79 33.93 -8.39
C SER A 56 -5.57 33.53 -6.92
N VAL A 57 -4.56 32.72 -6.63
CA VAL A 57 -4.20 32.22 -5.29
C VAL A 57 -2.68 32.13 -5.12
N PRO A 58 -2.15 31.97 -3.89
CA PRO A 58 -0.74 31.73 -3.68
C PRO A 58 -0.25 30.41 -4.30
N ASN A 59 0.62 30.49 -5.31
CA ASN A 59 1.13 29.33 -6.04
C ASN A 59 2.67 29.18 -5.95
N ASN A 60 3.11 27.93 -6.13
CA ASN A 60 4.48 27.59 -6.49
C ASN A 60 4.55 27.38 -7.99
N ILE A 61 5.56 27.96 -8.63
CA ILE A 61 5.75 27.93 -10.08
C ILE A 61 7.18 27.44 -10.35
N ALA A 62 7.29 26.32 -11.05
CA ALA A 62 8.55 25.67 -11.42
C ALA A 62 8.70 25.65 -12.94
N VAL A 63 9.90 25.97 -13.44
CA VAL A 63 10.25 25.90 -14.86
C VAL A 63 11.41 24.95 -15.05
N LEU A 64 11.22 23.90 -15.86
CA LEU A 64 12.22 22.89 -16.16
C LEU A 64 12.63 22.95 -17.64
N ASP A 65 13.89 22.62 -17.92
CA ASP A 65 14.40 22.42 -19.28
C ASP A 65 13.99 21.04 -19.85
N PRO A 66 14.27 20.73 -21.13
CA PRO A 66 13.92 19.43 -21.71
C PRO A 66 14.64 18.25 -21.07
N SER A 67 15.73 18.48 -20.33
CA SER A 67 16.45 17.44 -19.57
C SER A 67 15.86 17.21 -18.18
N SER A 68 14.68 17.78 -17.92
CA SER A 68 13.99 17.74 -16.62
C SER A 68 14.79 18.36 -15.48
N GLN A 69 15.68 19.32 -15.78
CA GLN A 69 16.44 20.07 -14.78
C GLN A 69 15.78 21.41 -14.48
N LEU A 70 15.82 21.82 -13.21
CA LEU A 70 15.21 23.06 -12.75
C LEU A 70 16.00 24.27 -13.28
N VAL A 71 15.30 25.20 -13.94
CA VAL A 71 15.86 26.45 -14.47
C VAL A 71 15.47 27.64 -13.60
N ALA A 72 14.19 27.71 -13.21
CA ALA A 72 13.68 28.76 -12.33
C ALA A 72 12.58 28.21 -11.42
N PHE A 73 12.48 28.78 -10.22
CA PHE A 73 11.46 28.45 -9.26
C PHE A 73 11.06 29.69 -8.46
N LEU A 74 9.76 29.87 -8.24
CA LEU A 74 9.25 30.89 -7.33
C LEU A 74 8.10 30.31 -6.49
N ARG A 75 8.18 30.55 -5.19
CA ARG A 75 7.10 30.31 -4.24
C ARG A 75 6.51 31.65 -3.84
N MET A 76 5.24 31.89 -4.18
CA MET A 76 4.51 33.06 -3.70
C MET A 76 4.33 33.01 -2.19
N ASP A 77 4.22 34.18 -1.56
CA ASP A 77 3.97 34.27 -0.12
C ASP A 77 2.66 33.55 0.25
N ASN A 78 2.69 32.77 1.32
CA ASN A 78 1.59 31.92 1.81
C ASN A 78 1.21 30.73 0.91
N ALA A 79 1.95 30.43 -0.17
CA ALA A 79 1.72 29.22 -0.94
C ALA A 79 2.03 27.96 -0.11
N TYR A 80 1.25 26.89 -0.30
CA TYR A 80 1.42 25.64 0.45
C TYR A 80 2.83 25.07 0.31
N LEU A 81 3.40 24.60 1.43
CA LEU A 81 4.74 24.01 1.44
C LEU A 81 4.81 22.72 0.63
N GLY A 82 3.76 21.89 0.66
CA GLY A 82 3.68 20.67 -0.14
C GLY A 82 3.64 20.94 -1.65
N SER A 83 3.19 22.12 -2.07
CA SER A 83 3.10 22.51 -3.48
C SER A 83 4.45 22.82 -4.12
N VAL A 84 5.52 22.94 -3.33
CA VAL A 84 6.91 23.05 -3.83
C VAL A 84 7.27 21.79 -4.63
N ASP A 85 7.13 20.60 -4.04
CA ASP A 85 7.41 19.32 -4.70
C ASP A 85 6.43 19.06 -5.86
N ILE A 86 5.14 19.35 -5.65
CA ILE A 86 4.10 19.10 -6.64
C ILE A 86 4.32 19.92 -7.92
N SER A 87 4.63 21.21 -7.81
CA SER A 87 4.87 22.08 -8.98
C SER A 87 6.08 21.61 -9.80
N MET A 88 7.19 21.26 -9.15
CA MET A 88 8.35 20.68 -9.83
C MET A 88 8.02 19.35 -10.52
N LYS A 89 7.26 18.47 -9.86
CA LYS A 89 6.87 17.17 -10.43
C LYS A 89 5.86 17.28 -11.57
N LYS A 90 4.96 18.26 -11.56
CA LYS A 90 4.06 18.54 -12.69
C LYS A 90 4.85 18.95 -13.94
N ALA A 91 5.83 19.83 -13.80
CA ALA A 91 6.74 20.18 -14.90
C ALA A 91 7.56 18.96 -15.35
N LYS A 92 8.07 18.18 -14.39
CA LYS A 92 8.86 16.97 -14.66
C LYS A 92 8.08 15.91 -15.42
N THR A 93 6.80 15.71 -15.12
CA THR A 93 5.93 14.82 -15.88
C THR A 93 5.96 15.21 -17.36
N VAL A 94 5.75 16.49 -17.66
CA VAL A 94 5.72 16.98 -19.05
C VAL A 94 7.09 16.80 -19.74
N THR A 95 8.19 17.16 -19.10
CA THR A 95 9.54 17.03 -19.68
C THR A 95 9.96 15.58 -19.87
N SER A 96 9.57 14.68 -18.97
CA SER A 96 9.89 13.24 -19.04
C SER A 96 9.28 12.56 -20.26
N PHE A 97 8.23 13.14 -20.85
CA PHE A 97 7.59 12.65 -22.07
C PHE A 97 7.71 13.64 -23.23
N ASN A 98 8.82 14.40 -23.28
CA ASN A 98 9.17 15.30 -24.38
C ASN A 98 8.06 16.31 -24.73
N GLY A 99 7.29 16.75 -23.73
CA GLY A 99 6.22 17.72 -23.91
C GLY A 99 4.97 17.20 -24.61
N GLN A 100 4.87 15.91 -24.95
CA GLN A 100 3.77 15.37 -25.77
C GLN A 100 2.37 15.61 -25.20
N PHE A 101 2.26 15.82 -23.90
CA PHE A 101 1.01 16.09 -23.22
C PHE A 101 1.24 16.97 -21.98
N PRO A 102 0.21 17.71 -21.53
CA PRO A 102 0.21 18.33 -20.20
C PRO A 102 0.24 17.27 -19.11
N SER A 103 0.50 17.66 -17.86
CA SER A 103 0.58 16.69 -16.74
C SER A 103 -0.69 15.85 -16.59
N TYR A 104 -1.88 16.43 -16.85
CA TYR A 104 -3.15 15.71 -16.80
C TYR A 104 -3.41 14.75 -17.97
N GLY A 105 -2.59 14.78 -19.03
CA GLY A 105 -2.77 13.92 -20.20
C GLY A 105 -2.55 12.43 -19.90
N LEU A 106 -1.86 12.12 -18.80
CA LEU A 106 -1.69 10.74 -18.32
C LEU A 106 -2.80 10.28 -17.38
N LEU A 107 -3.63 11.19 -16.86
CA LEU A 107 -4.54 10.90 -15.76
C LEU A 107 -5.44 9.69 -16.06
N ASN A 108 -6.10 9.67 -17.22
CA ASN A 108 -7.03 8.59 -17.59
C ASN A 108 -6.32 7.25 -17.80
N ARG A 109 -5.06 7.28 -18.27
CA ARG A 109 -4.26 6.08 -18.53
C ARG A 109 -3.60 5.54 -17.27
N SER A 110 -3.40 6.41 -16.28
CA SER A 110 -2.84 6.05 -14.98
C SER A 110 -3.89 5.70 -13.92
N GLN A 111 -5.18 5.73 -14.25
CA GLN A 111 -6.23 5.20 -13.37
C GLN A 111 -6.09 3.68 -13.19
N PRO A 112 -6.62 3.11 -12.10
CA PRO A 112 -6.77 1.66 -11.97
C PRO A 112 -7.46 1.05 -13.19
N GLY A 113 -6.83 0.03 -13.79
CA GLY A 113 -7.30 -0.59 -15.04
C GLY A 113 -6.86 0.11 -16.33
N GLY A 114 -6.24 1.28 -16.24
CA GLY A 114 -5.56 1.95 -17.35
C GLY A 114 -4.24 1.27 -17.72
N ASP A 115 -3.80 1.45 -18.95
CA ASP A 115 -2.60 0.81 -19.50
C ASP A 115 -1.27 1.36 -18.94
N LEU A 116 -1.31 2.54 -18.29
CA LEU A 116 -0.18 3.17 -17.62
C LEU A 116 -0.37 3.27 -16.09
N PHE A 117 -1.17 2.39 -15.50
CA PHE A 117 -1.46 2.41 -14.06
C PHE A 117 -0.19 2.29 -13.20
N GLY A 118 0.11 3.31 -12.39
CA GLY A 118 1.31 3.38 -11.55
C GLY A 118 2.48 4.14 -12.17
N ILE A 119 2.30 4.75 -13.34
CA ILE A 119 3.35 5.57 -13.99
C ILE A 119 3.86 6.71 -13.11
N GLU A 120 3.01 7.24 -12.23
CA GLU A 120 3.35 8.21 -11.19
C GLU A 120 4.46 7.77 -10.21
N GLN A 121 4.76 6.47 -10.09
CA GLN A 121 5.84 5.97 -9.25
C GLN A 121 7.22 5.98 -9.94
N THR A 122 7.24 6.15 -11.26
CA THR A 122 8.49 6.19 -12.04
C THR A 122 9.20 7.53 -11.87
N ASN A 123 10.46 7.62 -12.31
CA ASN A 123 11.22 8.87 -12.36
C ASN A 123 11.33 9.61 -11.01
N GLY A 124 11.28 8.89 -9.88
CA GLY A 124 11.31 9.50 -8.54
C GLY A 124 10.01 10.22 -8.14
N GLY A 125 8.90 9.90 -8.81
CA GLY A 125 7.58 10.46 -8.58
C GLY A 125 7.18 11.46 -9.66
N LEU A 126 6.12 11.13 -10.40
CA LEU A 126 5.45 12.03 -11.33
C LEU A 126 4.10 12.48 -10.77
N VAL A 127 3.64 13.64 -11.21
CA VAL A 127 2.29 14.14 -10.92
C VAL A 127 1.49 14.17 -12.21
N VAL A 128 0.38 13.43 -12.23
CA VAL A 128 -0.43 13.17 -13.42
C VAL A 128 -1.78 13.90 -13.43
N PHE A 129 -1.97 14.86 -12.53
CA PHE A 129 -3.12 15.77 -12.54
C PHE A 129 -2.69 17.19 -12.96
N GLY A 130 -3.67 18.03 -13.31
CA GLY A 130 -3.45 19.28 -14.05
C GLY A 130 -2.58 20.32 -13.36
N GLY A 131 -1.90 21.13 -14.17
CA GLY A 131 -1.03 22.24 -13.74
C GLY A 131 0.40 22.17 -14.28
N GLY A 132 0.78 21.13 -15.01
CA GLY A 132 2.01 21.07 -15.81
C GLY A 132 1.71 21.28 -17.29
N GLN A 133 2.43 22.19 -17.94
CA GLN A 133 2.24 22.53 -19.36
C GLN A 133 3.56 22.55 -20.13
N PRO A 134 3.58 22.00 -21.37
CA PRO A 134 4.75 22.10 -22.24
C PRO A 134 4.89 23.51 -22.80
N ILE A 135 6.14 23.90 -23.05
CA ILE A 135 6.50 25.15 -23.69
C ILE A 135 7.20 24.82 -25.00
N TYR A 136 6.63 25.32 -26.09
CA TYR A 136 7.23 25.25 -27.42
C TYR A 136 7.67 26.63 -27.87
N ASP A 137 8.83 26.73 -28.53
CA ASP A 137 9.20 27.97 -29.21
C ASP A 137 8.30 28.25 -30.42
N TYR A 138 8.45 29.43 -31.03
CA TYR A 138 7.64 29.82 -32.20
C TYR A 138 7.89 28.97 -33.45
N GLU A 139 9.01 28.23 -33.48
CA GLU A 139 9.34 27.26 -34.52
C GLU A 139 8.76 25.87 -34.20
N GLY A 140 8.12 25.71 -33.03
CA GLY A 140 7.47 24.49 -32.58
C GLY A 140 8.41 23.43 -32.00
N TYR A 141 9.62 23.80 -31.58
CA TYR A 141 10.49 22.92 -30.81
C TYR A 141 10.15 22.93 -29.33
N PHE A 142 10.17 21.76 -28.70
CA PHE A 142 9.98 21.65 -27.26
C PHE A 142 11.18 22.24 -26.53
N ILE A 143 10.96 23.31 -25.76
CA ILE A 143 12.02 24.03 -25.04
C ILE A 143 11.98 23.85 -23.52
N GLY A 144 10.92 23.26 -22.97
CA GLY A 144 10.81 23.00 -21.54
C GLY A 144 9.37 22.89 -21.07
N ALA A 145 9.15 22.90 -19.76
CA ALA A 145 7.81 22.87 -19.18
C ALA A 145 7.70 23.78 -17.96
N VAL A 146 6.47 24.27 -17.73
CA VAL A 146 6.10 24.96 -16.49
C VAL A 146 5.18 24.07 -15.66
N GLY A 147 5.32 24.11 -14.34
CA GLY A 147 4.48 23.41 -13.38
C GLY A 147 4.01 24.36 -12.30
N VAL A 148 2.70 24.39 -12.05
CA VAL A 148 2.05 25.28 -11.09
C VAL A 148 1.30 24.45 -10.05
N SER A 149 1.43 24.81 -8.77
CA SER A 149 0.64 24.22 -7.69
C SER A 149 0.39 25.18 -6.52
N GLY A 150 -0.86 25.22 -6.06
CA GLY A 150 -1.25 25.99 -4.87
C GLY A 150 -2.76 26.17 -4.73
N GLY A 151 -3.50 26.10 -5.83
CA GLY A 151 -4.95 26.24 -5.87
C GLY A 151 -5.70 24.94 -6.14
N THR A 152 -6.92 25.09 -6.67
CA THR A 152 -7.63 23.98 -7.31
C THR A 152 -6.90 23.55 -8.58
N VAL A 153 -7.15 22.32 -9.06
CA VAL A 153 -6.53 21.82 -10.30
C VAL A 153 -6.79 22.75 -11.48
N GLN A 154 -8.00 23.31 -11.59
CA GLN A 154 -8.32 24.24 -12.68
C GLN A 154 -7.53 25.55 -12.57
N GLN A 155 -7.44 26.14 -11.38
CA GLN A 155 -6.63 27.36 -11.16
C GLN A 155 -5.15 27.13 -11.48
N ASP A 156 -4.61 25.96 -11.11
CA ASP A 156 -3.24 25.57 -11.45
C ASP A 156 -3.06 25.45 -12.97
N VAL A 157 -4.03 24.84 -13.68
CA VAL A 157 -4.01 24.72 -15.15
C VAL A 157 -4.04 26.10 -15.80
N ASP A 158 -5.00 26.95 -15.44
CA ASP A 158 -5.18 28.28 -16.04
C ASP A 158 -3.91 29.12 -15.88
N THR A 159 -3.33 29.10 -14.68
CA THR A 159 -2.07 29.79 -14.38
C THR A 159 -0.90 29.22 -15.19
N SER A 160 -0.78 27.90 -15.28
CA SER A 160 0.30 27.24 -16.04
C SER A 160 0.21 27.49 -17.55
N VAL A 161 -1.00 27.58 -18.11
CA VAL A 161 -1.22 27.91 -19.52
C VAL A 161 -0.80 29.35 -19.80
N ALA A 162 -1.30 30.31 -19.01
CA ALA A 162 -0.92 31.72 -19.16
C ALA A 162 0.60 31.95 -19.00
N ALA A 163 1.22 31.22 -18.06
CA ALA A 163 2.67 31.26 -17.86
C ALA A 163 3.42 30.73 -19.09
N ALA A 164 3.04 29.57 -19.63
CA ALA A 164 3.68 28.96 -20.80
C ALA A 164 3.54 29.82 -22.07
N GLU A 165 2.36 30.42 -22.29
CA GLU A 165 2.06 31.23 -23.48
C GLU A 165 2.79 32.59 -23.50
N SER A 166 3.39 33.01 -22.38
CA SER A 166 4.15 34.27 -22.30
C SER A 166 5.46 34.28 -23.09
N VAL A 167 6.01 33.10 -23.41
CA VAL A 167 7.29 32.94 -24.13
C VAL A 167 7.22 31.95 -25.30
N GLY A 168 6.06 31.34 -25.52
CA GLY A 168 5.90 30.21 -26.45
C GLY A 168 4.45 29.84 -26.67
N THR A 169 4.21 28.62 -27.14
CA THR A 169 2.85 28.05 -27.34
C THR A 169 2.66 26.77 -26.52
N THR A 170 1.39 26.43 -26.23
CA THR A 170 1.00 25.14 -25.62
C THR A 170 0.31 24.25 -26.66
N LEU A 171 0.05 22.98 -26.32
CA LEU A 171 -0.65 22.04 -27.21
C LEU A 171 -2.05 22.53 -27.61
N THR A 172 -2.72 23.28 -26.73
CA THR A 172 -4.04 23.87 -26.99
C THR A 172 -3.96 24.95 -28.06
N SER A 173 -2.92 25.78 -28.03
CA SER A 173 -2.64 26.84 -29.00
C SER A 173 -2.22 26.26 -30.38
N ILE A 174 -1.47 25.13 -30.38
CA ILE A 174 -1.10 24.40 -31.61
C ILE A 174 -2.33 23.75 -32.28
N THR A 175 -3.27 23.24 -31.49
CA THR A 175 -4.50 22.62 -32.01
C THR A 175 -5.43 23.66 -32.66
N LEU A 176 -5.52 24.87 -32.09
CA LEU A 176 -6.30 25.97 -32.67
C LEU A 176 -5.70 26.52 -33.97
N ALA A 177 -4.37 26.49 -34.13
CA ALA A 177 -3.70 26.87 -35.38
C ALA A 177 -3.92 25.85 -36.51
N ASN A 178 -4.20 24.59 -36.19
CA ASN A 178 -4.37 23.49 -37.15
C ASN A 178 -5.85 23.15 -37.45
N HIS A 179 -6.82 23.87 -36.87
CA HIS A 179 -8.26 23.57 -36.99
C HIS A 179 -8.94 24.24 -38.21
N ALA A 180 -8.33 24.12 -39.40
CA ALA A 180 -8.99 24.40 -40.68
C ALA A 180 -9.43 23.11 -41.42
N ILE A 181 -9.38 21.95 -40.77
CA ILE A 181 -9.75 20.66 -41.38
C ILE A 181 -10.60 19.85 -40.38
N THR A 182 -11.92 19.90 -40.52
CA THR A 182 -12.89 18.91 -40.00
C THR A 182 -12.89 17.64 -40.89
N PRO A 183 -13.58 16.50 -40.57
CA PRO A 183 -14.39 16.10 -39.39
C PRO A 183 -13.98 14.68 -38.86
N SER A 184 -14.49 14.09 -37.77
CA SER A 184 -15.86 13.56 -37.61
C SER A 184 -15.94 12.70 -36.34
N LEU A 185 -16.93 12.95 -35.49
CA LEU A 185 -17.89 12.00 -34.88
C LEU A 185 -18.68 12.73 -33.77
N PRO A 186 -20.01 12.58 -33.71
CA PRO A 186 -20.84 13.36 -32.81
C PRO A 186 -20.82 12.79 -31.39
N MET A 187 -20.40 13.60 -30.41
CA MET A 187 -20.60 13.32 -28.98
C MET A 187 -21.87 14.03 -28.52
N ALA A 188 -23.02 13.45 -28.86
CA ALA A 188 -24.29 13.79 -28.24
C ALA A 188 -24.74 12.62 -27.37
N ASP A 189 -25.09 12.96 -26.13
CA ASP A 189 -26.01 12.24 -25.26
C ASP A 189 -25.50 11.03 -24.47
N ARG A 190 -24.63 11.28 -23.48
CA ARG A 190 -24.59 10.53 -22.20
C ARG A 190 -24.15 11.44 -21.04
N ALA A 191 -24.99 12.41 -20.68
CA ALA A 191 -24.89 13.02 -19.37
C ALA A 191 -25.47 12.04 -18.33
N GLN A 192 -24.64 11.14 -17.81
CA GLN A 192 -24.96 10.48 -16.54
C GLN A 192 -24.72 11.50 -15.41
N PRO A 193 -25.63 11.64 -14.44
CA PRO A 193 -25.41 12.53 -13.31
C PRO A 193 -24.09 12.14 -12.61
N TYR A 194 -23.22 13.13 -12.35
CA TYR A 194 -22.03 12.89 -11.55
C TYR A 194 -22.44 12.32 -10.18
N PRO A 195 -21.87 11.18 -9.76
CA PRO A 195 -22.18 10.62 -8.45
C PRO A 195 -21.78 11.62 -7.37
N SER A 196 -22.52 11.64 -6.26
CA SER A 196 -22.11 12.42 -5.09
C SER A 196 -20.73 11.97 -4.61
N LYS A 197 -19.93 12.87 -4.03
CA LYS A 197 -18.58 12.58 -3.50
C LYS A 197 -18.52 11.35 -2.58
N GLN A 198 -19.62 11.04 -1.90
CA GLN A 198 -19.72 9.84 -1.06
C GLN A 198 -19.84 8.56 -1.90
N HIS A 199 -20.56 8.58 -3.03
CA HIS A 199 -20.65 7.44 -3.96
C HIS A 199 -19.35 7.25 -4.76
N GLU A 200 -18.63 8.32 -5.09
CA GLU A 200 -17.26 8.25 -5.63
C GLU A 200 -16.29 7.62 -4.62
N MET A 201 -16.31 8.05 -3.35
CA MET A 201 -15.47 7.45 -2.32
C MET A 201 -15.80 5.98 -2.07
N GLU A 202 -17.08 5.59 -2.07
CA GLU A 202 -17.50 4.19 -1.89
C GLU A 202 -17.12 3.33 -3.12
N THR A 203 -17.11 3.90 -4.32
CA THR A 203 -16.72 3.21 -5.56
C THR A 203 -15.20 3.11 -5.70
N ILE A 204 -14.45 4.12 -5.26
CA ILE A 204 -12.97 4.11 -5.18
C ILE A 204 -12.50 3.11 -4.11
N GLU A 205 -13.14 3.11 -2.93
CA GLU A 205 -12.84 2.19 -1.83
C GLU A 205 -13.20 0.73 -2.18
N ASN A 206 -14.22 0.51 -3.02
CA ASN A 206 -14.55 -0.83 -3.53
C ASN A 206 -13.70 -1.26 -4.75
N ALA A 207 -13.27 -0.34 -5.62
CA ALA A 207 -12.45 -0.65 -6.80
C ALA A 207 -10.97 -0.91 -6.44
N ASP A 208 -10.41 -0.17 -5.48
CA ASP A 208 -9.07 -0.40 -4.93
C ASP A 208 -8.97 -1.73 -4.14
N ASN A 209 -10.10 -2.21 -3.59
CA ASN A 209 -10.18 -3.48 -2.85
C ASN A 209 -10.28 -4.73 -3.76
N ILE A 210 -10.62 -4.59 -5.05
CA ILE A 210 -10.88 -5.72 -5.95
C ILE A 210 -9.67 -6.04 -6.86
N LEU A 211 -8.79 -5.06 -7.14
CA LEU A 211 -7.81 -5.18 -8.24
C LEU A 211 -6.34 -5.08 -7.83
N ARG A 212 -6.03 -4.71 -6.58
CA ARG A 212 -4.67 -4.79 -6.01
C ARG A 212 -4.77 -5.09 -4.51
N PRO A 213 -4.36 -6.26 -3.99
CA PRO A 213 -4.03 -6.33 -2.58
C PRO A 213 -2.71 -5.59 -2.40
N THR A 214 -2.74 -4.31 -2.06
CA THR A 214 -1.54 -3.65 -1.51
C THR A 214 -1.18 -4.34 -0.19
N PRO A 215 0.07 -4.27 0.29
CA PRO A 215 0.40 -4.64 1.67
C PRO A 215 -0.45 -3.89 2.72
N SER A 216 -1.15 -2.80 2.33
CA SER A 216 -2.15 -2.11 3.17
C SER A 216 -3.55 -2.75 3.13
N ASN A 217 -3.93 -3.43 2.03
CA ASN A 217 -5.13 -4.26 1.98
C ASN A 217 -4.98 -5.54 2.80
N PHE A 218 -3.74 -5.89 3.17
CA PHE A 218 -3.42 -6.99 4.07
C PHE A 218 -3.84 -6.69 5.53
N GLU A 219 -3.65 -5.48 6.04
CA GLU A 219 -4.13 -5.12 7.37
C GLU A 219 -5.66 -5.04 7.44
N LYS A 220 -6.27 -4.52 6.36
CA LYS A 220 -7.73 -4.52 6.16
C LYS A 220 -8.31 -5.94 6.18
N LEU A 221 -7.60 -6.90 5.57
CA LEU A 221 -8.03 -8.29 5.52
C LEU A 221 -7.76 -9.03 6.82
N TYR A 222 -6.63 -8.78 7.51
CA TYR A 222 -6.15 -9.69 8.55
C TYR A 222 -6.21 -9.17 9.97
N LEU A 223 -6.15 -7.86 10.25
CA LEU A 223 -5.83 -7.43 11.62
C LEU A 223 -6.42 -6.07 12.11
N ALA A 224 -6.81 -5.09 11.28
CA ALA A 224 -7.59 -3.91 11.70
C ALA A 224 -7.99 -3.00 10.51
N PRO A 225 -9.10 -2.22 10.59
CA PRO A 225 -9.36 -1.11 9.65
C PRO A 225 -8.27 -0.04 9.76
N GLU A 226 -7.88 0.58 8.64
CA GLU A 226 -6.87 1.64 8.56
C GLU A 226 -7.08 2.71 9.65
N GLN A 227 -6.14 2.80 10.59
CA GLN A 227 -5.94 4.02 11.37
C GLN A 227 -4.95 4.89 10.61
N ALA A 228 -5.29 6.18 10.43
CA ALA A 228 -4.44 7.12 9.73
C ALA A 228 -3.10 7.29 10.47
N VAL A 229 -2.04 6.69 9.94
CA VAL A 229 -0.68 6.85 10.47
C VAL A 229 -0.06 8.09 9.84
N ALA A 230 0.55 8.95 10.65
CA ALA A 230 1.25 10.12 10.15
C ALA A 230 2.53 9.70 9.40
N GLY A 231 2.58 9.89 8.07
CA GLY A 231 3.79 9.76 7.25
C GLY A 231 3.82 8.59 6.26
N LYS A 232 5.00 8.34 5.64
CA LYS A 232 5.23 7.31 4.60
C LYS A 232 5.82 5.99 5.14
N LEU A 233 5.63 5.68 6.43
CA LEU A 233 6.31 4.55 7.09
C LEU A 233 6.03 3.18 6.42
N ARG A 234 4.81 2.96 5.92
CA ARG A 234 4.41 1.74 5.19
C ARG A 234 5.07 1.56 3.82
N PHE A 235 5.66 2.62 3.27
CA PHE A 235 6.46 2.56 2.04
C PHE A 235 7.97 2.42 2.32
N THR A 236 8.37 2.44 3.60
CA THR A 236 9.77 2.42 4.03
C THR A 236 10.15 1.05 4.61
N PHE A 237 9.21 0.34 5.23
CA PHE A 237 9.44 -0.94 5.89
C PHE A 237 8.58 -2.07 5.30
N GLY A 238 9.11 -3.29 5.32
CA GLY A 238 8.37 -4.49 4.92
C GLY A 238 7.33 -4.92 5.95
N ASN A 239 6.43 -5.82 5.56
CA ASN A 239 5.40 -6.37 6.44
C ASN A 239 6.03 -7.25 7.54
N PRO A 240 5.84 -6.94 8.83
CA PRO A 240 6.42 -7.69 9.94
C PRO A 240 5.56 -8.88 10.42
N THR A 241 4.30 -8.99 9.99
CA THR A 241 3.42 -10.12 10.36
C THR A 241 3.98 -11.50 9.95
N PRO A 242 4.53 -11.71 8.73
CA PRO A 242 5.03 -13.03 8.33
C PRO A 242 6.18 -13.54 9.20
N ILE A 243 7.07 -12.65 9.68
CA ILE A 243 8.18 -13.07 10.55
C ILE A 243 7.68 -13.40 11.97
N ALA A 244 6.70 -12.67 12.49
CA ALA A 244 6.03 -13.02 13.75
C ALA A 244 5.33 -14.38 13.66
N LEU A 245 4.54 -14.61 12.61
CA LEU A 245 3.85 -15.89 12.41
C LEU A 245 4.83 -17.05 12.24
N ALA A 246 5.94 -16.87 11.53
CA ALA A 246 6.98 -17.90 11.42
C ALA A 246 7.52 -18.30 12.81
N GLY A 247 7.82 -17.32 13.65
CA GLY A 247 8.31 -17.56 15.01
C GLY A 247 7.32 -18.31 15.88
N PHE A 248 6.05 -17.88 15.87
CA PHE A 248 4.97 -18.58 16.53
C PHE A 248 4.81 -20.02 16.03
N LEU A 249 4.84 -20.25 14.71
CA LEU A 249 4.67 -21.58 14.13
C LEU A 249 5.79 -22.55 14.51
N LEU A 250 7.04 -22.06 14.52
CA LEU A 250 8.22 -22.84 14.89
C LEU A 250 8.29 -23.15 16.39
N ALA A 251 7.62 -22.39 17.24
CA ALA A 251 7.48 -22.71 18.67
C ALA A 251 6.24 -23.56 18.96
N ASN A 252 5.08 -23.17 18.43
CA ASN A 252 3.78 -23.76 18.76
C ASN A 252 3.58 -25.13 18.12
N THR A 253 3.92 -25.30 16.84
CA THR A 253 3.65 -26.57 16.14
C THR A 253 4.38 -27.74 16.82
N PRO A 254 5.69 -27.65 17.08
CA PRO A 254 6.41 -28.71 17.79
C PRO A 254 5.90 -28.92 19.23
N ALA A 255 5.59 -27.83 19.96
CA ALA A 255 5.03 -27.90 21.30
C ALA A 255 3.73 -28.71 21.34
N THR A 256 2.82 -28.51 20.39
CA THR A 256 1.56 -29.25 20.32
C THR A 256 1.76 -30.74 20.02
N CYS A 257 2.72 -31.10 19.17
CA CYS A 257 3.09 -32.50 18.91
C CYS A 257 3.61 -33.19 20.19
N MET A 258 4.45 -32.51 20.97
CA MET A 258 4.94 -33.02 22.26
C MET A 258 3.83 -33.11 23.31
N LEU A 259 2.96 -32.10 23.38
CA LEU A 259 1.80 -32.11 24.27
C LEU A 259 0.74 -33.14 23.85
N MET A 260 0.81 -33.71 22.66
CA MET A 260 -0.01 -34.87 22.26
C MET A 260 0.73 -36.20 22.40
N GLY A 261 2.02 -36.19 22.75
CA GLY A 261 2.80 -37.41 22.94
C GLY A 261 3.23 -38.10 21.64
N TRP A 262 3.25 -37.38 20.51
CA TRP A 262 3.57 -37.98 19.22
C TRP A 262 4.97 -38.59 19.23
N HIS A 263 5.07 -39.84 18.76
CA HIS A 263 6.33 -40.60 18.78
C HIS A 263 7.00 -40.70 20.16
N GLY A 264 6.24 -40.60 21.25
CA GLY A 264 6.77 -40.60 22.61
C GLY A 264 7.45 -39.28 23.02
N ALA A 265 7.35 -38.24 22.19
CA ALA A 265 7.86 -36.91 22.51
C ALA A 265 7.10 -36.30 23.70
N GLY A 266 7.77 -35.47 24.50
CA GLY A 266 7.19 -34.91 25.72
C GLY A 266 7.29 -35.80 26.99
N GLY A 267 7.96 -36.95 26.92
CA GLY A 267 8.33 -37.73 28.12
C GLY A 267 7.17 -38.31 28.93
N GLY A 268 6.05 -38.68 28.29
CA GLY A 268 4.86 -39.25 28.93
C GLY A 268 3.96 -38.23 29.64
N GLN A 269 4.54 -37.18 30.21
CA GLN A 269 3.83 -36.06 30.85
C GLN A 269 3.54 -34.88 29.90
N GLY A 270 4.01 -34.94 28.65
CA GLY A 270 3.85 -33.89 27.65
C GLY A 270 4.75 -32.67 27.87
N ILE A 271 5.84 -32.82 28.61
CA ILE A 271 6.76 -31.75 28.96
C ILE A 271 7.68 -31.47 27.77
N ALA A 272 7.61 -30.25 27.25
CA ALA A 272 8.21 -29.88 25.97
C ALA A 272 9.62 -29.24 26.11
N ASN A 273 10.42 -29.70 27.08
CA ASN A 273 11.71 -29.08 27.45
C ASN A 273 12.75 -29.07 26.33
N ALA A 274 12.70 -30.02 25.40
CA ALA A 274 13.63 -30.08 24.27
C ALA A 274 13.58 -28.81 23.40
N ASP A 275 12.43 -28.14 23.36
CA ASP A 275 12.19 -26.95 22.54
C ASP A 275 12.32 -25.64 23.32
N THR A 276 12.88 -25.67 24.53
CA THR A 276 13.12 -24.46 25.33
C THR A 276 13.86 -23.38 24.53
N GLY A 277 14.82 -23.78 23.68
CA GLY A 277 15.50 -22.87 22.77
C GLY A 277 14.57 -22.24 21.72
N ALA A 278 13.68 -23.04 21.12
CA ALA A 278 12.69 -22.54 20.17
C ALA A 278 11.70 -21.56 20.84
N TYR A 279 11.37 -21.75 22.12
CA TYR A 279 10.48 -20.83 22.85
C TYR A 279 11.10 -19.45 23.03
N PHE A 280 12.39 -19.36 23.33
CA PHE A 280 13.06 -18.07 23.42
C PHE A 280 13.31 -17.44 22.05
N PHE A 281 13.95 -18.16 21.12
CA PHE A 281 14.43 -17.55 19.88
C PHE A 281 13.36 -17.43 18.81
N CYS A 282 12.50 -18.43 18.65
CA CYS A 282 11.41 -18.39 17.67
C CYS A 282 10.15 -17.82 18.30
N GLY A 283 9.72 -18.38 19.42
CA GLY A 283 8.47 -18.02 20.09
C GLY A 283 8.48 -16.60 20.66
N ALA A 284 9.52 -16.19 21.37
CA ALA A 284 9.57 -14.87 21.99
C ALA A 284 10.21 -13.82 21.08
N VAL A 285 11.47 -14.00 20.67
CA VAL A 285 12.24 -12.96 19.95
C VAL A 285 11.59 -12.58 18.62
N LEU A 286 11.22 -13.54 17.77
CA LEU A 286 10.60 -13.21 16.48
C LEU A 286 9.21 -12.59 16.64
N LEU A 287 8.42 -13.02 17.63
CA LEU A 287 7.15 -12.37 17.94
C LEU A 287 7.34 -10.94 18.43
N TYR A 288 8.31 -10.67 19.30
CA TYR A 288 8.63 -9.29 19.72
C TYR A 288 9.12 -8.43 18.57
N CYS A 289 9.99 -8.94 17.71
CA CYS A 289 10.43 -8.22 16.52
C CYS A 289 9.26 -7.87 15.60
N GLY A 290 8.36 -8.83 15.33
CA GLY A 290 7.16 -8.58 14.55
C GLY A 290 6.21 -7.60 15.23
N ALA A 291 6.02 -7.71 16.55
CA ALA A 291 5.17 -6.82 17.33
C ALA A 291 5.64 -5.36 17.30
N VAL A 292 6.95 -5.13 17.43
CA VAL A 292 7.56 -3.80 17.29
C VAL A 292 7.34 -3.26 15.87
N GLY A 293 7.51 -4.09 14.85
CA GLY A 293 7.23 -3.73 13.47
C GLY A 293 5.77 -3.29 13.26
N GLU A 294 4.81 -4.08 13.73
CA GLU A 294 3.38 -3.77 13.65
C GLU A 294 3.03 -2.48 14.40
N TRP A 295 3.64 -2.26 15.56
CA TRP A 295 3.46 -1.04 16.34
C TRP A 295 3.97 0.21 15.59
N ILE A 296 5.14 0.13 14.96
CA ILE A 296 5.71 1.20 14.14
C ILE A 296 4.82 1.51 12.92
N LEU A 297 4.20 0.48 12.34
CA LEU A 297 3.29 0.62 11.20
C LEU A 297 1.88 1.09 11.59
N GLY A 298 1.63 1.32 12.89
CA GLY A 298 0.35 1.80 13.43
C GLY A 298 -0.70 0.73 13.67
N ASN A 299 -0.35 -0.56 13.54
CA ASN A 299 -1.28 -1.67 13.69
C ASN A 299 -1.34 -2.13 15.14
N THR A 300 -2.21 -1.47 15.91
CA THR A 300 -2.32 -1.72 17.35
C THR A 300 -2.72 -3.17 17.68
N PHE A 301 -3.73 -3.71 17.00
CA PHE A 301 -4.24 -5.03 17.32
C PHE A 301 -3.19 -6.16 17.15
N PRO A 302 -2.55 -6.33 15.99
CA PRO A 302 -1.53 -7.36 15.83
C PRO A 302 -0.29 -7.12 16.70
N ALA A 303 0.10 -5.87 16.90
CA ALA A 303 1.19 -5.56 17.82
C ALA A 303 0.92 -6.10 19.22
N VAL A 304 -0.28 -5.84 19.76
CA VAL A 304 -0.69 -6.31 21.08
C VAL A 304 -0.78 -7.84 21.14
N VAL A 305 -1.32 -8.49 20.10
CA VAL A 305 -1.35 -9.96 20.00
C VAL A 305 0.07 -10.52 20.00
N PHE A 306 0.98 -10.02 19.15
CA PHE A 306 2.34 -10.53 19.05
C PHE A 306 3.17 -10.26 20.30
N PHE A 307 3.06 -9.08 20.93
CA PHE A 307 3.74 -8.81 22.20
C PHE A 307 3.31 -9.79 23.29
N THR A 308 2.00 -10.03 23.42
CA THR A 308 1.47 -10.90 24.48
C THR A 308 1.75 -12.38 24.24
N PHE A 309 1.69 -12.87 22.99
CA PHE A 309 2.10 -14.24 22.67
C PHE A 309 3.62 -14.44 22.75
N GLY A 310 4.44 -13.42 22.42
CA GLY A 310 5.88 -13.44 22.65
C GLY A 310 6.22 -13.53 24.15
N GLY A 311 5.47 -12.79 24.97
CA GLY A 311 5.53 -12.88 26.43
C GLY A 311 5.13 -14.25 26.97
N PHE A 312 4.10 -14.88 26.39
CA PHE A 312 3.72 -16.25 26.73
C PHE A 312 4.86 -17.24 26.48
N TRP A 313 5.46 -17.23 25.28
CA TRP A 313 6.56 -18.14 24.95
C TRP A 313 7.82 -17.89 25.79
N GLY A 314 8.14 -16.62 26.06
CA GLY A 314 9.25 -16.27 26.95
C GLY A 314 9.01 -16.75 28.38
N THR A 315 7.77 -16.60 28.89
CA THR A 315 7.37 -17.10 30.21
C THR A 315 7.42 -18.61 30.26
N PHE A 316 6.89 -19.29 29.25
CA PHE A 316 6.91 -20.75 29.16
C PHE A 316 8.35 -21.29 29.11
N GLY A 317 9.21 -20.71 28.26
CA GLY A 317 10.63 -21.06 28.20
C GLY A 317 11.36 -20.79 29.52
N ALA A 318 11.04 -19.69 30.20
CA ALA A 318 11.60 -19.39 31.53
C ALA A 318 11.20 -20.42 32.57
N THR A 319 9.93 -20.86 32.58
CA THR A 319 9.44 -21.90 33.49
C THR A 319 10.19 -23.22 33.33
N LEU A 320 10.55 -23.59 32.11
CA LEU A 320 11.27 -24.84 31.82
C LEU A 320 12.79 -24.72 32.02
N THR A 321 13.32 -23.50 32.13
CA THR A 321 14.75 -23.26 32.28
C THR A 321 15.14 -23.27 33.77
N PRO A 322 16.05 -24.17 34.21
CA PRO A 322 16.42 -24.30 35.62
C PRO A 322 16.91 -23.01 36.27
N PHE A 323 17.52 -22.12 35.49
CA PHE A 323 18.03 -20.82 35.93
C PHE A 323 16.98 -19.96 36.65
N PHE A 324 15.72 -19.98 36.22
CA PHE A 324 14.66 -19.17 36.84
C PHE A 324 14.10 -19.78 38.12
N ALA A 325 14.49 -21.01 38.45
CA ALA A 325 14.00 -21.75 39.61
C ALA A 325 12.45 -21.80 39.73
N ALA A 326 11.73 -21.71 38.61
CA ALA A 326 10.27 -21.60 38.61
C ALA A 326 9.58 -22.84 39.19
N VAL A 327 10.11 -24.04 38.88
CA VAL A 327 9.64 -25.31 39.45
C VAL A 327 10.34 -25.60 40.78
N SER A 328 11.67 -25.44 40.83
CA SER A 328 12.46 -25.80 42.03
C SER A 328 12.22 -24.89 43.23
N GLY A 329 11.73 -23.67 43.03
CA GLY A 329 11.37 -22.73 44.09
C GLY A 329 10.21 -23.21 44.98
N TYR A 330 9.40 -24.15 44.50
CA TYR A 330 8.34 -24.79 45.30
C TYR A 330 8.86 -25.98 46.14
N GLY A 331 10.14 -26.36 46.00
CA GLY A 331 10.73 -27.47 46.75
C GLY A 331 10.02 -28.79 46.48
N THR A 332 9.34 -29.32 47.50
CA THR A 332 8.55 -30.57 47.39
C THR A 332 7.08 -30.33 47.02
N ASP A 333 6.62 -29.07 46.99
CA ASP A 333 5.23 -28.71 46.71
C ASP A 333 4.96 -28.61 45.20
N ALA A 334 4.97 -29.76 44.53
CA ALA A 334 4.66 -29.82 43.10
C ALA A 334 3.22 -29.36 42.79
N ALA A 335 2.27 -29.58 43.71
CA ALA A 335 0.87 -29.17 43.55
C ALA A 335 0.75 -27.65 43.51
N GLY A 336 1.41 -26.94 44.43
CA GLY A 336 1.45 -25.48 44.45
C GLY A 336 2.02 -24.88 43.16
N PHE A 337 3.03 -25.52 42.54
CA PHE A 337 3.53 -25.11 41.23
C PHE A 337 2.46 -25.25 40.13
N TYR A 338 1.81 -26.42 40.05
CA TYR A 338 0.83 -26.68 39.01
C TYR A 338 -0.36 -25.72 39.08
N ASP A 339 -0.91 -25.50 40.28
CA ASP A 339 -2.03 -24.57 40.49
C ASP A 339 -1.63 -23.13 40.16
N SER A 340 -0.43 -22.70 40.55
CA SER A 340 0.06 -21.36 40.27
C SER A 340 0.26 -21.12 38.77
N PHE A 341 0.82 -22.11 38.06
CA PHE A 341 0.99 -22.01 36.62
C PHE A 341 -0.34 -22.11 35.86
N ALA A 342 -1.32 -22.86 36.37
CA ALA A 342 -2.66 -22.94 35.79
C ALA A 342 -3.34 -21.57 35.72
N PHE A 343 -3.22 -20.73 36.75
CA PHE A 343 -3.80 -19.39 36.74
C PHE A 343 -3.25 -18.49 35.62
N PHE A 344 -1.96 -18.61 35.30
CA PHE A 344 -1.40 -17.90 34.15
C PHE A 344 -2.11 -18.29 32.85
N LEU A 345 -2.37 -19.58 32.65
CA LEU A 345 -3.10 -20.09 31.48
C LEU A 345 -4.58 -19.68 31.48
N VAL A 346 -5.24 -19.59 32.65
CA VAL A 346 -6.61 -19.07 32.77
C VAL A 346 -6.69 -17.63 32.27
N PHE A 347 -5.81 -16.75 32.72
CA PHE A 347 -5.81 -15.36 32.25
C PHE A 347 -5.38 -15.22 30.80
N MET A 348 -4.54 -16.14 30.31
CA MET A 348 -4.24 -16.21 28.89
C MET A 348 -5.47 -16.60 28.05
N ALA A 349 -6.31 -17.50 28.55
CA ALA A 349 -7.59 -17.83 27.92
C ALA A 349 -8.54 -16.62 27.86
N VAL A 350 -8.62 -15.84 28.94
CA VAL A 350 -9.42 -14.61 29.00
C VAL A 350 -8.91 -13.60 27.97
N LEU A 351 -7.59 -13.45 27.85
CA LEU A 351 -6.97 -12.59 26.84
C LEU A 351 -7.33 -13.04 25.41
N CYS A 352 -7.22 -14.34 25.13
CA CYS A 352 -7.60 -14.90 23.84
C CYS A 352 -9.09 -14.72 23.52
N LEU A 353 -9.98 -14.76 24.52
CA LEU A 353 -11.39 -14.47 24.32
C LEU A 353 -11.61 -13.03 23.84
N PHE A 354 -10.95 -12.05 24.46
CA PHE A 354 -11.02 -10.66 24.02
C PHE A 354 -10.45 -10.48 22.61
N TYR A 355 -9.33 -11.14 22.30
CA TYR A 355 -8.77 -11.11 20.95
C TYR A 355 -9.70 -11.77 19.93
N ALA A 356 -10.33 -12.90 20.25
CA ALA A 356 -11.26 -13.58 19.36
C ALA A 356 -12.45 -12.67 19.01
N ILE A 357 -13.00 -11.95 20.00
CA ILE A 357 -14.07 -10.97 19.79
C ILE A 357 -13.60 -9.82 18.90
N ALA A 358 -12.41 -9.27 19.14
CA ALA A 358 -11.84 -8.21 18.32
C ALA A 358 -11.54 -8.67 16.88
N ALA A 359 -11.09 -9.91 16.72
CA ALA A 359 -10.73 -10.51 15.44
C ALA A 359 -11.94 -10.84 14.55
N LEU A 360 -13.17 -10.87 15.08
CA LEU A 360 -14.39 -11.10 14.27
C LEU A 360 -14.53 -10.16 13.08
N ARG A 361 -13.80 -9.03 13.11
CA ARG A 361 -13.80 -8.01 12.06
C ARG A 361 -12.61 -8.05 11.12
N THR A 362 -11.80 -9.10 11.20
CA THR A 362 -10.53 -9.20 10.47
C THR A 362 -10.65 -10.27 9.39
N ASN A 363 -10.03 -11.45 9.55
CA ASN A 363 -10.25 -12.61 8.69
C ASN A 363 -10.70 -13.85 9.46
N ILE A 364 -11.27 -14.79 8.70
CA ILE A 364 -11.73 -16.07 9.24
C ILE A 364 -10.58 -16.91 9.78
N CYS A 365 -9.38 -16.85 9.18
CA CYS A 365 -8.25 -17.64 9.67
C CYS A 365 -7.82 -17.19 11.07
N LEU A 366 -7.72 -15.88 11.34
CA LEU A 366 -7.35 -15.38 12.67
C LEU A 366 -8.45 -15.66 13.70
N VAL A 367 -9.72 -15.54 13.31
CA VAL A 367 -10.84 -15.92 14.18
C VAL A 367 -10.74 -17.40 14.56
N ILE A 368 -10.53 -18.29 13.59
CA ILE A 368 -10.38 -19.72 13.85
C ILE A 368 -9.19 -19.98 14.79
N ILE A 369 -8.04 -19.35 14.52
CA ILE A 369 -6.83 -19.48 15.36
C ILE A 369 -7.14 -19.07 16.81
N LEU A 370 -7.74 -17.90 17.02
CA LEU A 370 -8.01 -17.37 18.36
C LEU A 370 -9.13 -18.14 19.07
N VAL A 371 -10.16 -18.61 18.36
CA VAL A 371 -11.21 -19.48 18.92
C VAL A 371 -10.64 -20.83 19.35
N CYS A 372 -9.72 -21.41 18.57
CA CYS A 372 -9.00 -22.61 19.00
C CYS A 372 -8.20 -22.33 20.28
N PHE A 373 -7.55 -21.17 20.40
CA PHE A 373 -6.84 -20.79 21.62
C PHE A 373 -7.75 -20.54 22.83
N CYS A 374 -9.00 -20.09 22.62
CA CYS A 374 -10.02 -20.02 23.66
C CYS A 374 -10.38 -21.39 24.25
N VAL A 375 -10.11 -22.49 23.54
CA VAL A 375 -10.29 -23.87 24.04
C VAL A 375 -8.97 -24.43 24.57
N THR A 376 -7.86 -24.19 23.87
CA THR A 376 -6.52 -24.65 24.27
C THR A 376 -6.15 -24.23 25.69
N PHE A 377 -6.22 -22.94 26.00
CA PHE A 377 -5.72 -22.44 27.28
C PHE A 377 -6.55 -22.93 28.48
N PRO A 378 -7.90 -22.98 28.43
CA PRO A 378 -8.68 -23.62 29.48
C PRO A 378 -8.42 -25.11 29.64
N CYS A 379 -8.28 -25.85 28.54
CA CYS A 379 -7.97 -27.29 28.59
C CYS A 379 -6.58 -27.54 29.20
N LEU A 380 -5.58 -26.73 28.84
CA LEU A 380 -4.27 -26.78 29.47
C LEU A 380 -4.36 -26.38 30.95
N ALA A 381 -5.01 -25.27 31.31
CA ALA A 381 -5.19 -24.87 32.70
C ALA A 381 -5.85 -25.98 33.54
N ALA A 382 -6.90 -26.62 33.03
CA ALA A 382 -7.55 -27.76 33.67
C ALA A 382 -6.59 -28.94 33.85
N SER A 383 -5.74 -29.22 32.86
CA SER A 383 -4.70 -30.24 32.98
C SER A 383 -3.75 -29.96 34.15
N TYR A 384 -3.32 -28.71 34.32
CA TYR A 384 -2.47 -28.30 35.43
C TYR A 384 -3.20 -28.42 36.79
N PHE A 385 -4.45 -27.96 36.90
CA PHE A 385 -5.24 -28.13 38.14
C PHE A 385 -5.46 -29.62 38.50
N TYR A 386 -5.75 -30.48 37.52
CA TYR A 386 -5.89 -31.91 37.76
C TYR A 386 -4.55 -32.58 38.12
N ALA A 387 -3.44 -32.12 37.53
CA ALA A 387 -2.11 -32.58 37.89
C ALA A 387 -1.73 -32.18 39.33
N GLY A 388 -2.09 -30.96 39.76
CA GLY A 388 -1.89 -30.48 41.13
C GLY A 388 -2.74 -31.24 42.15
N ALA A 389 -4.00 -31.50 41.82
CA ALA A 389 -4.91 -32.27 42.68
C ALA A 389 -4.62 -33.78 42.70
N GLY A 390 -3.81 -34.29 41.75
CA GLY A 390 -3.52 -35.71 41.60
C GLY A 390 -4.74 -36.57 41.22
N VAL A 391 -5.80 -35.95 40.71
CA VAL A 391 -7.07 -36.59 40.36
C VAL A 391 -7.58 -36.09 39.02
N GLY A 392 -8.39 -36.91 38.34
CA GLY A 392 -9.06 -36.50 37.11
C GLY A 392 -8.23 -36.61 35.84
N PRO A 393 -8.80 -36.17 34.70
CA PRO A 393 -8.28 -36.46 33.37
C PRO A 393 -7.19 -35.47 32.92
N ALA A 394 -6.11 -35.34 33.69
CA ALA A 394 -5.04 -34.37 33.42
C ALA A 394 -4.41 -34.56 32.03
N THR A 395 -4.14 -35.80 31.64
CA THR A 395 -3.53 -36.14 30.34
C THR A 395 -4.49 -35.88 29.19
N GLU A 396 -5.76 -36.25 29.34
CA GLU A 396 -6.77 -36.09 28.32
C GLU A 396 -7.06 -34.60 28.08
N CYS A 397 -7.17 -33.79 29.15
CA CYS A 397 -7.31 -32.34 29.04
C CYS A 397 -6.12 -31.71 28.31
N ARG A 398 -4.89 -32.14 28.61
CA ARG A 398 -3.68 -31.69 27.90
C ARG A 398 -3.75 -32.02 26.41
N VAL A 399 -4.09 -33.26 26.06
CA VAL A 399 -4.15 -33.73 24.66
C VAL A 399 -5.24 -32.98 23.90
N VAL A 400 -6.42 -32.76 24.49
CA VAL A 400 -7.49 -31.97 23.88
C VAL A 400 -7.03 -30.53 23.64
N GLY A 401 -6.44 -29.88 24.64
CA GLY A 401 -5.93 -28.51 24.48
C GLY A 401 -4.87 -28.40 23.39
N ALA A 402 -3.96 -29.38 23.33
CA ALA A 402 -2.91 -29.47 22.33
C ALA A 402 -3.47 -29.74 20.91
N ALA A 403 -4.52 -30.55 20.78
CA ALA A 403 -5.16 -30.80 19.49
C ALA A 403 -5.78 -29.52 18.90
N PHE A 404 -6.47 -28.72 19.72
CA PHE A 404 -7.00 -27.43 19.28
C PHE A 404 -5.87 -26.45 18.87
N ALA A 405 -4.77 -26.42 19.61
CA ALA A 405 -3.61 -25.60 19.28
C ALA A 405 -2.90 -26.08 18.01
N PHE A 406 -2.92 -27.39 17.73
CA PHE A 406 -2.41 -27.95 16.49
C PHE A 406 -3.28 -27.54 15.30
N VAL A 407 -4.61 -27.59 15.43
CA VAL A 407 -5.53 -27.06 14.41
C VAL A 407 -5.29 -25.58 14.17
N ALA A 408 -5.12 -24.78 15.23
CA ALA A 408 -4.73 -23.37 15.12
C ALA A 408 -3.41 -23.21 14.35
N SER A 409 -2.42 -24.06 14.61
CA SER A 409 -1.14 -24.06 13.89
C SER A 409 -1.31 -24.36 12.41
N MET A 410 -2.15 -25.32 12.03
CA MET A 410 -2.38 -25.66 10.61
C MET A 410 -3.02 -24.50 9.85
N VAL A 411 -3.97 -23.82 10.48
CA VAL A 411 -4.59 -22.61 9.91
C VAL A 411 -3.56 -21.46 9.85
N ALA A 412 -2.70 -21.34 10.87
CA ALA A 412 -1.63 -20.35 10.87
C ALA A 412 -0.53 -20.65 9.83
N TRP A 413 -0.22 -21.91 9.53
CA TRP A 413 0.68 -22.30 8.44
C TRP A 413 0.11 -21.91 7.08
N TYR A 414 -1.19 -22.14 6.88
CA TYR A 414 -1.89 -21.71 5.67
C TYR A 414 -1.84 -20.18 5.52
N LEU A 415 -2.14 -19.48 6.61
CA LEU A 415 -2.07 -18.02 6.68
C LEU A 415 -0.67 -17.53 6.32
N TRP A 416 0.36 -17.98 7.05
CA TRP A 416 1.75 -17.61 6.82
C TRP A 416 2.22 -17.89 5.39
N PHE A 417 1.85 -19.04 4.82
CA PHE A 417 2.22 -19.39 3.46
C PHE A 417 1.56 -18.49 2.42
N SER A 418 0.27 -18.14 2.60
CA SER A 418 -0.40 -17.15 1.76
C SER A 418 0.36 -15.82 1.76
N MET A 419 0.76 -15.37 2.95
CA MET A 419 1.49 -14.12 3.11
C MET A 419 2.89 -14.14 2.48
N LEU A 420 3.56 -15.30 2.51
CA LEU A 420 4.86 -15.47 1.89
C LEU A 420 4.79 -15.47 0.36
N LEU A 421 3.77 -16.12 -0.21
CA LEU A 421 3.51 -16.10 -1.66
C LEU A 421 3.24 -14.68 -2.16
N GLU A 422 2.49 -13.90 -1.40
CA GLU A 422 2.25 -12.49 -1.70
C GLU A 422 3.54 -11.66 -1.61
N ALA A 423 4.41 -11.91 -0.63
CA ALA A 423 5.67 -11.19 -0.49
C ALA A 423 6.65 -11.40 -1.67
N VAL A 424 6.46 -12.45 -2.47
CA VAL A 424 7.27 -12.74 -3.67
C VAL A 424 6.53 -12.48 -4.98
N ASP A 425 5.40 -11.77 -4.94
CA ASP A 425 4.53 -11.50 -6.09
C ASP A 425 4.13 -12.78 -6.85
N TRP A 426 3.78 -13.84 -6.12
CA TRP A 426 3.31 -15.09 -6.72
C TRP A 426 1.97 -14.87 -7.46
N PRO A 427 1.75 -15.46 -8.65
CA PRO A 427 0.60 -15.17 -9.52
C PRO A 427 -0.78 -15.57 -8.97
N PHE A 428 -0.85 -16.31 -7.86
CA PHE A 428 -2.10 -16.77 -7.25
C PHE A 428 -2.16 -16.39 -5.77
N THR A 429 -3.25 -15.75 -5.36
CA THR A 429 -3.55 -15.43 -3.96
C THR A 429 -4.40 -16.53 -3.34
N LEU A 430 -4.04 -17.00 -2.16
CA LEU A 430 -4.82 -18.01 -1.44
C LEU A 430 -5.98 -17.35 -0.66
N PRO A 431 -7.20 -17.94 -0.69
CA PRO A 431 -8.36 -17.32 -0.06
C PRO A 431 -8.34 -17.48 1.46
N VAL A 432 -8.36 -16.35 2.16
CA VAL A 432 -8.28 -16.30 3.64
C VAL A 432 -9.53 -15.81 4.35
N GLY A 433 -10.61 -15.57 3.61
CA GLY A 433 -11.94 -15.23 4.13
C GLY A 433 -12.01 -13.90 4.89
N ASP A 434 -12.25 -12.81 4.17
CA ASP A 434 -12.48 -11.47 4.74
C ASP A 434 -13.85 -11.37 5.44
N LEU A 435 -13.85 -11.01 6.73
CA LEU A 435 -15.05 -10.84 7.55
C LEU A 435 -15.51 -9.38 7.67
N SER A 436 -14.75 -8.42 7.13
CA SER A 436 -15.04 -6.99 7.22
C SER A 436 -16.41 -6.62 6.62
N LYS A 437 -16.89 -7.40 5.64
CA LYS A 437 -18.21 -7.25 5.01
C LYS A 437 -19.38 -7.59 5.94
N PHE A 438 -19.18 -8.47 6.92
CA PHE A 438 -20.23 -8.92 7.84
C PHE A 438 -20.32 -8.04 9.10
N ILE A 439 -19.20 -7.46 9.54
CA ILE A 439 -19.15 -6.61 10.73
C ILE A 439 -18.59 -5.23 10.36
N LYS A 440 -19.51 -4.29 10.10
CA LYS A 440 -19.18 -2.89 9.76
C LYS A 440 -18.54 -2.15 10.93
N GLY A 441 -17.62 -1.25 10.61
CA GLY A 441 -16.86 -0.50 11.60
C GLY A 441 -17.55 0.66 12.22
N LYS A 442 -16.96 1.17 13.30
CA LYS A 442 -17.40 2.43 13.91
C LYS A 442 -17.29 3.57 12.89
N SER A 443 -16.18 3.69 12.17
CA SER A 443 -15.98 4.65 11.08
C SER A 443 -16.99 4.46 9.95
N ASP A 444 -17.25 3.24 9.51
CA ASP A 444 -18.20 2.96 8.42
C ASP A 444 -19.66 3.21 8.84
N LYS A 445 -19.99 2.91 10.10
CA LYS A 445 -21.30 3.25 10.71
C LYS A 445 -21.47 4.74 10.88
N LEU A 446 -20.42 5.49 11.21
CA LEU A 446 -20.45 6.95 11.30
C LEU A 446 -20.61 7.58 9.91
N LYS A 447 -19.86 7.12 8.89
CA LYS A 447 -20.04 7.52 7.49
C LYS A 447 -21.47 7.21 7.00
N SER A 448 -22.01 6.04 7.34
CA SER A 448 -23.38 5.66 7.00
C SER A 448 -24.42 6.54 7.69
N ALA A 449 -24.17 6.95 8.95
CA ALA A 449 -25.07 7.81 9.71
C ALA A 449 -25.03 9.26 9.23
N GLU A 450 -23.86 9.79 8.86
CA GLU A 450 -23.69 11.10 8.22
C GLU A 450 -24.30 11.15 6.81
N HIS A 451 -24.43 10.01 6.13
CA HIS A 451 -25.06 9.96 4.81
C HIS A 451 -26.60 9.86 4.89
N MET A 452 -27.14 9.46 6.05
CA MET A 452 -28.59 9.35 6.32
C MET A 452 -29.18 10.55 7.10
N ALA A 453 -28.32 11.45 7.60
CA ALA A 453 -28.69 12.73 8.21
C ALA A 453 -28.54 13.86 7.17
#